data_AF-A0AA35T237-F1
#
_entry.id   AF-A0AA35T237-F1
#
_cell.length_a   1.000
_cell.length_b   1.000
_cell.length_c   1.000
_cell.angle_alpha   90.00
_cell.angle_beta   90.00
_cell.angle_gamma   90.00
#
_symmetry.space_group_name_H-M   'P 1'
#
loop_
_entity.id
_entity.type
_entity.pdbx_description
1 polymer ?
#
loop_
_entity_poly.entity_id
_entity_poly.type
_entity_poly.pdbx_seq_one_letter_code
_entity_poly.pdbx_strand_id
1 'polypeptide(L)'
;MGSYAATTLLFAAALLHLSSAHVRLTFPPARTPNYDFLDNVRTGGPCGVPDAGESDPVTTLVVGSSLNVSYHLAYPHRGGIRINILDSNGTIVHALLGLDSWRLEDDSTAFRQEVTLPDGFVCDRCVLQLMRQAAEWSATGGYIFWSCADISIQNSVQCDESYCSGHGTCSGFECNCERTYYGDFCQYKDECEDASDCSNNGECVDLMGTIFPRRQCFCNPGYFGDACSRVSSLSNATIDPNQYTVRNALHDRLTMYARIIEEENEIEIALLHNGTGYAALGWKPTGLDADCRAQAPGFFPVGTNPLWPNGQTFPLADGVLVINNGGNWTSGYGEEEGEEEGEEEGEEEGEEEGGEEEGGEEEGGEEEGGEEEGGEEEGGGAPIHPMDCADIVIGQARGNLFRVFDYYSRDRATPRRDYFYGGDDDITAAVGKEVNGVTSIIFRRPLSTGDSSADHDISDSLMRVIWSFGQVYPYYFHSPNSGIEAETVSNTRFYQPDEIKYHGTRNRGATSINFFGELTLPHYEKIPGNCYTLLPLIYSLLLLLRLVHT
;
A
#
# COMPACT_ATOMS: atom_id res chain seq x y z
N MET A 1 -22.77 -2.53 -47.46
CA MET A 1 -21.85 -3.63 -47.12
C MET A 1 -20.44 -3.07 -47.19
N GLY A 2 -19.72 -3.07 -46.05
CA GLY A 2 -18.34 -2.57 -45.85
C GLY A 2 -18.23 -1.05 -45.77
N SER A 3 -17.50 -0.41 -44.86
CA SER A 3 -16.67 -0.83 -43.72
C SER A 3 -16.64 0.36 -42.75
N TYR A 4 -17.39 0.27 -41.66
CA TYR A 4 -17.32 1.21 -40.52
C TYR A 4 -17.36 0.37 -39.25
N ALA A 5 -16.35 -0.48 -39.07
CA ALA A 5 -16.24 -1.35 -37.90
C ALA A 5 -14.78 -1.78 -37.71
N ALA A 6 -13.85 -0.84 -37.52
CA ALA A 6 -12.45 -1.19 -37.26
C ALA A 6 -11.63 -0.18 -36.43
N THR A 7 -12.18 0.96 -36.01
CA THR A 7 -11.39 1.99 -35.30
C THR A 7 -11.90 2.36 -33.91
N THR A 8 -12.90 1.65 -33.37
CA THR A 8 -13.45 1.92 -32.02
C THR A 8 -13.12 0.83 -31.00
N LEU A 9 -12.15 -0.05 -31.28
CA LEU A 9 -11.84 -1.22 -30.44
C LEU A 9 -10.40 -1.28 -29.90
N LEU A 10 -9.62 -0.20 -30.05
CA LEU A 10 -8.22 -0.14 -29.60
C LEU A 10 -7.95 0.86 -28.46
N PHE A 11 -8.98 1.58 -27.98
CA PHE A 11 -8.85 2.53 -26.85
C PHE A 11 -9.53 2.06 -25.55
N ALA A 12 -9.89 0.77 -25.46
CA ALA A 12 -10.53 0.19 -24.27
C ALA A 12 -9.62 -0.76 -23.47
N ALA A 13 -8.34 -0.86 -23.81
CA ALA A 13 -7.40 -1.79 -23.19
C ALA A 13 -6.43 -1.15 -22.15
N ALA A 14 -6.39 0.18 -22.03
CA ALA A 14 -5.43 0.91 -21.19
C ALA A 14 -6.00 1.39 -19.84
N LEU A 15 -6.96 0.67 -19.25
CA LEU A 15 -7.53 1.00 -17.93
C LEU A 15 -7.53 -0.22 -17.00
N LEU A 16 -6.38 -0.90 -16.92
CA LEU A 16 -6.16 -1.92 -15.89
C LEU A 16 -5.66 -1.24 -14.60
N HIS A 17 -6.57 -0.59 -13.89
CA HIS A 17 -6.35 -0.20 -12.50
C HIS A 17 -6.23 -1.44 -11.62
N LEU A 18 -5.04 -2.04 -11.58
CA LEU A 18 -4.75 -3.17 -10.70
C LEU A 18 -4.77 -2.69 -9.25
N SER A 19 -5.90 -2.88 -8.57
CA SER A 19 -5.97 -2.87 -7.11
C SER A 19 -4.96 -3.87 -6.57
N SER A 20 -4.05 -3.40 -5.72
CA SER A 20 -3.06 -4.25 -5.07
C SER A 20 -3.75 -5.03 -3.93
N ALA A 21 -3.61 -6.36 -3.91
CA ALA A 21 -4.10 -7.20 -2.82
C ALA A 21 -3.02 -7.45 -1.79
N HIS A 22 -3.43 -7.50 -0.53
CA HIS A 22 -2.49 -7.66 0.56
C HIS A 22 -2.95 -8.77 1.50
N VAL A 23 -2.21 -9.87 1.52
CA VAL A 23 -2.38 -10.94 2.52
C VAL A 23 -1.03 -11.37 3.06
N ARG A 24 -0.93 -11.48 4.38
CA ARG A 24 0.21 -12.11 5.05
C ARG A 24 -0.22 -12.82 6.31
N LEU A 25 0.36 -13.97 6.61
CA LEU A 25 0.12 -14.66 7.86
C LEU A 25 0.59 -13.80 9.04
N THR A 26 -0.28 -13.65 10.03
CA THR A 26 0.05 -13.07 11.34
C THR A 26 0.31 -14.16 12.37
N PHE A 27 -0.39 -15.29 12.28
CA PHE A 27 -0.08 -16.48 13.08
C PHE A 27 -0.45 -17.77 12.34
N PRO A 28 0.47 -18.76 12.24
CA PRO A 28 1.90 -18.66 12.52
C PRO A 28 2.57 -17.48 11.79
N PRO A 29 3.61 -16.83 12.36
CA PRO A 29 4.20 -15.64 11.76
C PRO A 29 4.77 -15.96 10.37
N ALA A 30 4.44 -15.12 9.38
CA ALA A 30 5.00 -15.27 8.04
C ALA A 30 6.53 -15.16 8.03
N ARG A 31 7.17 -15.78 7.04
CA ARG A 31 8.61 -15.63 6.75
C ARG A 31 9.02 -14.18 6.63
N THR A 32 10.28 -13.89 6.94
CA THR A 32 10.83 -12.53 6.92
C THR A 32 11.62 -12.28 5.62
N PRO A 33 11.40 -11.15 4.92
CA PRO A 33 10.44 -10.09 5.23
C PRO A 33 8.98 -10.51 4.97
N ASN A 34 8.10 -10.16 5.90
CA ASN A 34 6.69 -10.58 5.86
C ASN A 34 5.82 -9.64 5.02
N TYR A 35 6.15 -9.53 3.73
CA TYR A 35 5.39 -8.76 2.76
C TYR A 35 3.98 -9.32 2.58
N ASP A 36 3.02 -8.43 2.32
CA ASP A 36 1.63 -8.78 2.06
C ASP A 36 1.25 -8.72 0.57
N PHE A 37 2.09 -8.15 -0.29
CA PHE A 37 1.88 -8.13 -1.74
C PHE A 37 2.72 -9.22 -2.44
N LEU A 38 2.36 -10.49 -2.21
CA LEU A 38 3.02 -11.65 -2.84
C LEU A 38 2.03 -12.42 -3.71
N ASP A 39 2.05 -12.15 -5.02
CA ASP A 39 1.12 -12.72 -6.01
C ASP A 39 1.78 -13.78 -6.93
N ASN A 40 0.94 -14.56 -7.63
CA ASN A 40 1.39 -15.59 -8.57
C ASN A 40 1.83 -15.11 -9.96
N VAL A 41 1.84 -13.81 -10.19
CA VAL A 41 2.24 -13.20 -11.47
C VAL A 41 3.66 -12.64 -11.38
N ARG A 42 3.99 -12.03 -10.24
CA ARG A 42 5.22 -11.28 -9.99
C ARG A 42 6.18 -12.04 -9.11
N THR A 43 5.67 -12.94 -8.26
CA THR A 43 6.49 -13.58 -7.23
C THR A 43 6.69 -15.06 -7.50
N GLY A 44 7.81 -15.62 -7.02
CA GLY A 44 8.13 -17.03 -7.20
C GLY A 44 7.30 -17.91 -6.27
N GLY A 45 6.53 -18.83 -6.82
CA GLY A 45 5.82 -19.83 -6.02
C GLY A 45 6.78 -20.79 -5.29
N PRO A 46 6.32 -21.46 -4.21
CA PRO A 46 4.96 -21.43 -3.67
C PRO A 46 4.70 -20.31 -2.64
N CYS A 47 5.71 -19.52 -2.28
CA CYS A 47 5.66 -18.63 -1.11
C CYS A 47 6.02 -17.16 -1.37
N GLY A 48 6.61 -16.82 -2.52
CA GLY A 48 7.11 -15.47 -2.83
C GLY A 48 8.40 -15.10 -2.08
N VAL A 49 8.53 -15.54 -0.82
CA VAL A 49 9.71 -15.36 0.05
C VAL A 49 10.39 -16.73 0.28
N PRO A 50 11.72 -16.84 0.05
CA PRO A 50 12.44 -18.09 0.26
C PRO A 50 12.55 -18.44 1.75
N ASP A 51 12.88 -19.70 2.03
CA ASP A 51 13.21 -20.16 3.38
C ASP A 51 14.57 -19.61 3.78
N ALA A 52 14.63 -18.75 4.80
CA ALA A 52 15.85 -18.17 5.34
C ALA A 52 16.51 -19.07 6.42
N GLY A 53 16.05 -20.32 6.55
CA GLY A 53 16.61 -21.32 7.45
C GLY A 53 16.43 -20.94 8.92
N GLU A 54 17.51 -21.05 9.70
CA GLU A 54 17.47 -20.80 11.16
C GLU A 54 17.09 -19.36 11.54
N SER A 55 17.08 -18.43 10.59
CA SER A 55 16.69 -17.03 10.83
C SER A 55 15.17 -16.79 10.77
N ASP A 56 14.40 -17.70 10.17
CA ASP A 56 12.94 -17.59 10.13
C ASP A 56 12.31 -18.18 11.41
N PRO A 57 11.28 -17.52 11.97
CA PRO A 57 10.57 -18.03 13.15
C PRO A 57 9.87 -19.36 12.82
N VAL A 58 10.02 -20.34 13.72
CA VAL A 58 9.33 -21.63 13.61
C VAL A 58 8.29 -21.77 14.71
N THR A 59 7.03 -21.97 14.33
CA THR A 59 5.96 -22.25 15.30
C THR A 59 5.84 -23.75 15.54
N THR A 60 5.98 -24.17 16.80
CA THR A 60 5.84 -25.58 17.17
C THR A 60 4.40 -25.90 17.54
N LEU A 61 3.84 -26.94 16.92
CA LEU A 61 2.44 -27.32 16.99
C LEU A 61 2.29 -28.81 17.34
N VAL A 62 1.14 -29.18 17.90
CA VAL A 62 0.84 -30.56 18.31
C VAL A 62 -0.02 -31.25 17.26
N VAL A 63 0.33 -32.49 16.91
CA VAL A 63 -0.47 -33.36 16.03
C VAL A 63 -1.94 -33.43 16.48
N GLY A 64 -2.89 -33.35 15.55
CA GLY A 64 -4.34 -33.43 15.85
C GLY A 64 -4.94 -32.20 16.55
N SER A 65 -4.15 -31.20 16.92
CA SER A 65 -4.67 -29.99 17.60
C SER A 65 -5.37 -29.03 16.62
N SER A 66 -6.30 -28.22 17.15
CA SER A 66 -6.86 -27.07 16.43
C SER A 66 -5.90 -25.89 16.49
N LEU A 67 -5.73 -25.22 15.36
CA LEU A 67 -4.94 -24.00 15.20
C LEU A 67 -5.83 -22.92 14.57
N ASN A 68 -5.90 -21.76 15.20
CA ASN A 68 -6.54 -20.59 14.60
C ASN A 68 -5.52 -19.83 13.74
N VAL A 69 -5.48 -20.12 12.45
CA VAL A 69 -4.61 -19.43 11.50
C VAL A 69 -5.16 -18.02 11.31
N SER A 70 -4.32 -17.01 11.47
CA SER A 70 -4.70 -15.60 11.33
C SER A 70 -3.80 -14.90 10.34
N TYR A 71 -4.36 -13.91 9.66
CA TYR A 71 -3.66 -13.18 8.60
C TYR A 71 -4.13 -11.74 8.50
N HIS A 72 -3.23 -10.88 8.08
CA HIS A 72 -3.48 -9.52 7.69
C HIS A 72 -4.25 -9.50 6.35
N LEU A 73 -5.22 -8.59 6.23
CA LEU A 73 -5.92 -8.28 4.99
C LEU A 73 -5.97 -6.77 4.81
N ALA A 74 -5.43 -6.25 3.69
CA ALA A 74 -5.63 -4.84 3.35
C ALA A 74 -6.77 -4.60 2.35
N TYR A 75 -7.20 -5.65 1.61
CA TYR A 75 -8.29 -5.57 0.63
C TYR A 75 -9.19 -6.82 0.69
N PRO A 76 -10.52 -6.69 0.73
CA PRO A 76 -11.45 -7.82 0.86
C PRO A 76 -11.77 -8.45 -0.50
N HIS A 77 -10.76 -9.03 -1.15
CA HIS A 77 -10.86 -9.67 -2.46
C HIS A 77 -11.93 -10.76 -2.53
N ARG A 78 -12.60 -10.93 -3.68
CA ARG A 78 -13.58 -12.01 -3.86
C ARG A 78 -12.89 -13.38 -3.92
N GLY A 79 -13.68 -14.42 -3.74
CA GLY A 79 -13.19 -15.80 -3.68
C GLY A 79 -12.76 -16.16 -2.27
N GLY A 80 -12.11 -17.30 -2.13
CA GLY A 80 -11.82 -17.87 -0.82
C GLY A 80 -10.34 -18.01 -0.50
N ILE A 81 -10.08 -18.81 0.53
CA ILE A 81 -8.73 -19.20 0.96
C ILE A 81 -8.51 -20.71 0.86
N ARG A 82 -7.24 -21.09 0.77
CA ARG A 82 -6.73 -22.43 1.03
C ARG A 82 -5.62 -22.34 2.07
N ILE A 83 -5.56 -23.34 2.94
CA ILE A 83 -4.47 -23.49 3.92
C ILE A 83 -3.89 -24.89 3.74
N ASN A 84 -2.60 -24.94 3.45
CA ASN A 84 -1.87 -26.17 3.12
C ASN A 84 -0.67 -26.35 4.06
N ILE A 85 -0.28 -27.61 4.26
CA ILE A 85 1.05 -27.97 4.77
C ILE A 85 1.86 -28.46 3.58
N LEU A 86 3.06 -27.92 3.41
CA LEU A 86 4.00 -28.29 2.37
C LEU A 86 5.24 -28.92 3.01
N ASP A 87 5.84 -29.88 2.32
CA ASP A 87 7.15 -30.40 2.68
C ASP A 87 8.28 -29.40 2.35
N SER A 88 9.52 -29.77 2.64
CA SER A 88 10.70 -28.95 2.34
C SER A 88 10.96 -28.72 0.84
N ASN A 89 10.28 -29.48 -0.03
CA ASN A 89 10.32 -29.31 -1.48
C ASN A 89 9.06 -28.61 -2.01
N GLY A 90 8.17 -28.16 -1.12
CA GLY A 90 6.95 -27.39 -1.37
C GLY A 90 5.88 -28.16 -2.08
N THR A 91 5.96 -29.47 -1.97
CA THR A 91 4.85 -30.33 -2.34
C THR A 91 3.82 -30.22 -1.23
N ILE A 92 2.57 -29.95 -1.61
CA ILE A 92 1.45 -29.99 -0.67
C ILE A 92 1.31 -31.43 -0.17
N VAL A 93 1.56 -31.64 1.12
CA VAL A 93 1.39 -32.93 1.80
C VAL A 93 0.03 -33.03 2.47
N HIS A 94 -0.54 -31.90 2.90
CA HIS A 94 -1.89 -31.83 3.46
C HIS A 94 -2.61 -30.55 3.04
N ALA A 95 -3.87 -30.66 2.62
CA ALA A 95 -4.78 -29.52 2.43
C ALA A 95 -5.75 -29.46 3.61
N LEU A 96 -5.53 -28.53 4.53
CA LEU A 96 -6.22 -28.49 5.83
C LEU A 96 -7.70 -28.10 5.72
N LEU A 97 -8.10 -27.53 4.59
CA LEU A 97 -9.47 -27.09 4.31
C LEU A 97 -10.18 -27.94 3.24
N GLY A 98 -9.53 -29.02 2.79
CA GLY A 98 -9.95 -29.84 1.66
C GLY A 98 -9.37 -29.36 0.32
N LEU A 99 -9.19 -30.28 -0.63
CA LEU A 99 -8.61 -29.99 -1.94
C LEU A 99 -9.63 -29.38 -2.92
N ASP A 100 -10.91 -29.76 -2.81
CA ASP A 100 -11.89 -29.57 -3.87
C ASP A 100 -12.67 -28.24 -3.83
N SER A 101 -12.40 -27.37 -2.84
CA SER A 101 -13.11 -26.09 -2.71
C SER A 101 -12.30 -25.04 -1.97
N TRP A 102 -12.48 -23.78 -2.37
CA TRP A 102 -12.05 -22.62 -1.59
C TRP A 102 -12.98 -22.46 -0.38
N ARG A 103 -12.44 -21.96 0.75
CA ARG A 103 -13.25 -21.65 1.94
C ARG A 103 -13.41 -20.15 2.11
N LEU A 104 -14.45 -19.74 2.83
CA LEU A 104 -14.74 -18.33 3.10
C LEU A 104 -15.05 -17.51 1.83
N GLU A 105 -15.60 -18.17 0.79
CA GLU A 105 -16.04 -17.48 -0.43
C GLU A 105 -17.22 -16.52 -0.17
N ASP A 106 -17.96 -16.74 0.91
CA ASP A 106 -19.06 -15.91 1.40
C ASP A 106 -18.64 -14.89 2.48
N ASP A 107 -17.36 -14.90 2.89
CA ASP A 107 -16.82 -13.91 3.83
C ASP A 107 -15.36 -13.53 3.50
N SER A 108 -15.19 -12.62 2.55
CA SER A 108 -13.89 -12.11 2.15
C SER A 108 -13.22 -11.18 3.18
N THR A 109 -13.93 -10.84 4.27
CA THR A 109 -13.42 -10.03 5.38
C THR A 109 -12.92 -10.86 6.55
N ALA A 110 -13.11 -12.18 6.50
CA ALA A 110 -12.55 -13.09 7.48
C ALA A 110 -11.03 -13.04 7.47
N PHE A 111 -10.44 -12.73 8.63
CA PHE A 111 -8.99 -12.60 8.83
C PHE A 111 -8.42 -13.74 9.69
N ARG A 112 -9.25 -14.74 10.00
CA ARG A 112 -8.90 -15.92 10.78
C ARG A 112 -9.67 -17.14 10.28
N GLN A 113 -9.05 -18.31 10.36
CA GLN A 113 -9.63 -19.60 10.04
C GLN A 113 -9.07 -20.68 10.96
N GLU A 114 -9.96 -21.36 11.69
CA GLU A 114 -9.57 -22.53 12.46
C GLU A 114 -9.33 -23.73 11.54
N VAL A 115 -8.23 -24.43 11.75
CA VAL A 115 -7.87 -25.67 11.05
C VAL A 115 -7.48 -26.74 12.06
N THR A 116 -7.72 -28.01 11.72
CA THR A 116 -7.23 -29.14 12.52
C THR A 116 -5.98 -29.69 11.87
N LEU A 117 -4.90 -29.84 12.64
CA LEU A 117 -3.67 -30.44 12.15
C LEU A 117 -3.86 -31.96 11.92
N PRO A 118 -3.24 -32.54 10.88
CA PRO A 118 -3.42 -33.93 10.53
C PRO A 118 -2.96 -34.89 11.64
N ASP A 119 -3.78 -35.90 11.94
CA ASP A 119 -3.41 -36.97 12.86
C ASP A 119 -2.24 -37.81 12.30
N GLY A 120 -1.30 -38.16 13.17
CA GLY A 120 -0.17 -39.03 12.84
C GLY A 120 0.87 -38.44 11.87
N PHE A 121 0.77 -37.16 11.52
CA PHE A 121 1.76 -36.45 10.72
C PHE A 121 2.66 -35.61 11.63
N VAL A 122 3.97 -35.77 11.47
CA VAL A 122 5.00 -35.00 12.19
C VAL A 122 6.01 -34.45 11.20
N CYS A 123 6.52 -33.25 11.49
CA CYS A 123 7.54 -32.59 10.70
C CYS A 123 8.46 -31.77 11.62
N ASP A 124 9.77 -31.83 11.40
CA ASP A 124 10.72 -30.99 12.15
C ASP A 124 10.71 -29.55 11.63
N ARG A 125 10.55 -29.39 10.31
CA ARG A 125 10.37 -28.11 9.63
C ARG A 125 9.57 -28.32 8.36
N CYS A 126 8.32 -27.88 8.37
CA CYS A 126 7.44 -27.85 7.20
C CYS A 126 6.80 -26.47 7.07
N VAL A 127 6.10 -26.22 5.96
CA VAL A 127 5.59 -24.89 5.63
C VAL A 127 4.08 -24.87 5.72
N LEU A 128 3.51 -23.94 6.49
CA LEU A 128 2.11 -23.59 6.41
C LEU A 128 1.94 -22.51 5.36
N GLN A 129 1.20 -22.80 4.29
CA GLN A 129 0.89 -21.84 3.23
C GLN A 129 -0.57 -21.42 3.33
N LEU A 130 -0.79 -20.11 3.32
CA LEU A 130 -2.07 -19.49 3.02
C LEU A 130 -2.08 -19.08 1.54
N MET A 131 -3.13 -19.47 0.83
CA MET A 131 -3.44 -18.93 -0.50
C MET A 131 -4.75 -18.17 -0.41
N ARG A 132 -4.81 -16.97 -0.99
CA ARG A 132 -6.01 -16.13 -1.07
C ARG A 132 -6.31 -15.84 -2.53
N GLN A 133 -7.55 -16.10 -2.95
CA GLN A 133 -8.02 -15.69 -4.26
C GLN A 133 -8.31 -14.19 -4.32
N ALA A 134 -8.08 -13.65 -5.51
CA ALA A 134 -8.63 -12.41 -6.00
C ALA A 134 -9.50 -12.71 -7.22
N ALA A 135 -10.65 -13.34 -6.96
CA ALA A 135 -11.49 -13.95 -7.99
C ALA A 135 -12.08 -12.93 -8.98
N GLU A 136 -12.15 -11.66 -8.62
CA GLU A 136 -12.54 -10.57 -9.51
C GLU A 136 -11.52 -10.29 -10.63
N TRP A 137 -10.33 -10.89 -10.58
CA TRP A 137 -9.26 -10.78 -11.57
C TRP A 137 -9.06 -12.07 -12.39
N SER A 138 -10.00 -13.02 -12.34
CA SER A 138 -9.80 -14.40 -12.83
C SER A 138 -9.87 -14.62 -14.34
N ALA A 139 -9.84 -13.58 -15.18
CA ALA A 139 -10.04 -13.71 -16.64
C ALA A 139 -9.01 -14.63 -17.34
N THR A 140 -7.89 -14.96 -16.70
CA THR A 140 -6.79 -15.74 -17.30
C THR A 140 -6.30 -16.93 -16.45
N GLY A 141 -7.13 -17.46 -15.56
CA GLY A 141 -6.80 -18.70 -14.83
C GLY A 141 -6.45 -18.53 -13.35
N GLY A 142 -6.97 -17.49 -12.69
CA GLY A 142 -6.93 -17.33 -11.24
C GLY A 142 -5.76 -16.49 -10.73
N TYR A 143 -6.06 -15.27 -10.25
CA TYR A 143 -5.12 -14.41 -9.55
C TYR A 143 -5.14 -14.76 -8.06
N ILE A 144 -3.98 -15.09 -7.50
CA ILE A 144 -3.85 -15.53 -6.11
C ILE A 144 -2.67 -14.84 -5.44
N PHE A 145 -2.82 -14.69 -4.13
CA PHE A 145 -1.78 -14.24 -3.24
C PHE A 145 -1.41 -15.36 -2.30
N TRP A 146 -0.15 -15.42 -1.89
CA TRP A 146 0.33 -16.43 -0.95
C TRP A 146 1.10 -15.81 0.20
N SER A 147 1.08 -16.50 1.33
CA SER A 147 1.94 -16.23 2.47
C SER A 147 2.30 -17.54 3.13
N CYS A 148 3.56 -17.66 3.55
CA CYS A 148 4.10 -18.87 4.15
C CYS A 148 4.69 -18.60 5.52
N ALA A 149 4.53 -19.57 6.42
CA ALA A 149 5.14 -19.60 7.74
C ALA A 149 5.81 -20.96 7.96
N ASP A 150 6.96 -20.97 8.62
CA ASP A 150 7.65 -22.21 8.97
C ASP A 150 7.10 -22.76 10.30
N ILE A 151 6.80 -24.05 10.31
CA ILE A 151 6.17 -24.75 11.43
C ILE A 151 6.89 -26.08 11.71
N SER A 152 6.81 -26.53 12.95
CA SER A 152 7.15 -27.89 13.37
C SER A 152 5.89 -28.55 13.93
N ILE A 153 5.60 -29.79 13.54
CA ILE A 153 4.47 -30.56 14.05
C ILE A 153 5.03 -31.77 14.79
N GLN A 154 4.73 -31.86 16.09
CA GLN A 154 5.29 -32.86 17.00
C GLN A 154 4.18 -33.66 17.69
N ASN A 155 4.51 -34.88 18.14
CA ASN A 155 3.58 -35.71 18.91
C ASN A 155 3.25 -35.11 20.29
N SER A 156 4.17 -34.34 20.84
CA SER A 156 4.03 -33.68 22.13
C SER A 156 4.89 -32.42 22.11
N VAL A 157 4.37 -31.32 22.65
CA VAL A 157 5.12 -30.08 22.81
C VAL A 157 5.37 -29.85 24.30
N GLN A 158 6.54 -29.32 24.64
CA GLN A 158 6.83 -28.92 26.01
C GLN A 158 6.13 -27.59 26.30
N CYS A 159 5.47 -27.50 27.45
CA CYS A 159 4.87 -26.26 27.92
C CYS A 159 5.98 -25.40 28.55
N ASP A 160 6.71 -24.67 27.70
CA ASP A 160 7.76 -23.71 28.07
C ASP A 160 7.51 -22.35 27.40
N GLU A 161 8.46 -21.42 27.51
CA GLU A 161 8.35 -20.08 26.90
C GLU A 161 8.18 -20.12 25.37
N SER A 162 8.74 -21.14 24.70
CA SER A 162 8.63 -21.29 23.24
C SER A 162 7.22 -21.64 22.79
N TYR A 163 6.46 -22.34 23.63
CA TYR A 163 5.03 -22.60 23.39
C TYR A 163 4.22 -21.31 23.35
N CYS A 164 4.61 -20.31 24.14
CA CYS A 164 3.96 -19.00 24.21
C CYS A 164 4.64 -17.97 23.30
N SER A 165 5.11 -18.41 22.13
CA SER A 165 5.81 -17.59 21.13
C SER A 165 7.01 -16.80 21.66
N GLY A 166 7.58 -17.20 22.81
CA GLY A 166 8.67 -16.48 23.50
C GLY A 166 8.23 -15.21 24.23
N HIS A 167 6.91 -15.00 24.40
CA HIS A 167 6.32 -13.78 24.94
C HIS A 167 5.39 -14.05 26.13
N GLY A 168 5.74 -15.05 26.93
CA GLY A 168 4.97 -15.43 28.10
C GLY A 168 5.46 -16.70 28.76
N THR A 169 4.88 -17.01 29.92
CA THR A 169 5.13 -18.26 30.64
C THR A 169 4.02 -19.25 30.37
N CYS A 170 4.36 -20.53 30.18
CA CYS A 170 3.39 -21.60 30.00
C CYS A 170 3.08 -22.33 31.32
N SER A 171 1.80 -22.53 31.62
CA SER A 171 1.34 -23.38 32.73
C SER A 171 0.16 -24.24 32.28
N GLY A 172 0.35 -25.55 32.17
CA GLY A 172 -0.73 -26.46 31.80
C GLY A 172 -1.27 -26.27 30.38
N PHE A 173 -0.40 -25.90 29.43
CA PHE A 173 -0.75 -25.52 28.04
C PHE A 173 -1.60 -24.24 27.93
N GLU A 174 -1.60 -23.43 28.98
CA GLU A 174 -2.16 -22.09 28.97
C GLU A 174 -1.02 -21.07 29.07
N CYS A 175 -1.05 -20.07 28.19
CA CYS A 175 -0.04 -19.01 28.15
C CYS A 175 -0.47 -17.81 28.99
N ASN A 176 0.40 -17.43 29.93
CA ASN A 176 0.31 -16.16 30.63
C ASN A 176 1.27 -15.17 29.94
N CYS A 177 0.71 -14.28 29.13
CA CYS A 177 1.46 -13.39 28.26
C CYS A 177 2.15 -12.25 29.01
N GLU A 178 3.30 -11.85 28.48
CA GLU A 178 3.95 -10.60 28.85
C GLU A 178 3.06 -9.41 28.51
N ARG A 179 3.30 -8.28 29.19
CA ARG A 179 2.54 -7.05 28.97
C ARG A 179 2.58 -6.66 27.47
N THR A 180 1.42 -6.23 26.97
CA THR A 180 1.09 -5.92 25.57
C THR A 180 1.06 -7.10 24.60
N TYR A 181 1.42 -8.30 25.03
CA TYR A 181 1.23 -9.53 24.27
C TYR A 181 -0.07 -10.24 24.66
N TYR A 182 -0.70 -10.90 23.70
CA TYR A 182 -1.98 -11.58 23.92
C TYR A 182 -2.26 -12.65 22.85
N GLY A 183 -3.35 -13.38 23.07
CA GLY A 183 -3.74 -14.55 22.29
C GLY A 183 -3.32 -15.85 22.96
N ASP A 184 -3.84 -16.97 22.45
CA ASP A 184 -3.65 -18.29 23.07
C ASP A 184 -2.18 -18.72 23.18
N PHE A 185 -1.31 -18.16 22.33
CA PHE A 185 0.12 -18.42 22.26
C PHE A 185 0.96 -17.14 22.47
N CYS A 186 0.37 -16.06 23.00
CA CYS A 186 1.02 -14.74 23.10
C CYS A 186 1.58 -14.23 21.76
N GLN A 187 0.90 -14.60 20.67
CA GLN A 187 1.35 -14.39 19.30
C GLN A 187 1.05 -12.99 18.76
N TYR A 188 0.16 -12.25 19.42
CA TYR A 188 -0.21 -10.89 19.01
C TYR A 188 0.41 -9.89 19.96
N LYS A 189 0.84 -8.76 19.39
CA LYS A 189 1.42 -7.65 20.13
C LYS A 189 0.66 -6.37 19.82
N ASP A 190 0.25 -5.67 20.86
CA ASP A 190 -0.21 -4.28 20.78
C ASP A 190 0.91 -3.34 21.23
N GLU A 191 0.83 -2.05 20.87
CA GLU A 191 1.81 -1.05 21.31
C GLU A 191 1.63 -0.70 22.79
N CYS A 192 0.41 -0.84 23.32
CA CYS A 192 0.05 -0.41 24.66
C CYS A 192 -1.14 -1.20 25.23
N GLU A 193 -1.24 -1.24 26.56
CA GLU A 193 -2.46 -1.65 27.27
C GLU A 193 -3.18 -0.45 27.89
N ASP A 194 -2.43 0.55 28.37
CA ASP A 194 -2.94 1.77 28.96
C ASP A 194 -1.98 2.96 28.73
N ALA A 195 -2.33 4.14 29.26
CA ALA A 195 -1.57 5.38 29.06
C ALA A 195 -0.13 5.32 29.62
N SER A 196 0.17 4.42 30.55
CA SER A 196 1.53 4.29 31.11
C SER A 196 2.52 3.74 30.09
N ASP A 197 2.06 2.91 29.15
CA ASP A 197 2.86 2.43 28.01
C ASP A 197 3.09 3.54 26.98
N CYS A 198 2.28 4.60 27.01
CA CYS A 198 2.43 5.82 26.19
C CYS A 198 3.10 6.95 26.99
N SER A 199 4.04 6.60 27.88
CA SER A 199 4.80 7.53 28.74
C SER A 199 3.95 8.45 29.62
N ASN A 200 2.65 8.17 29.79
CA ASN A 200 1.63 9.11 30.29
C ASN A 200 1.56 10.45 29.53
N ASN A 201 2.20 10.53 28.36
CA ASN A 201 2.18 11.65 27.43
C ASN A 201 1.17 11.43 26.31
N GLY A 202 0.47 10.30 26.31
CA GLY A 202 -0.56 9.95 25.34
C GLY A 202 -1.60 9.02 25.95
N GLU A 203 -2.49 8.52 25.10
CA GLU A 203 -3.49 7.54 25.45
C GLU A 203 -3.32 6.28 24.60
N CYS A 204 -3.68 5.13 25.19
CA CYS A 204 -3.75 3.87 24.47
C CYS A 204 -5.10 3.75 23.78
N VAL A 205 -5.11 3.80 22.45
CA VAL A 205 -6.31 3.84 21.64
C VAL A 205 -6.52 2.49 20.96
N ASP A 206 -7.69 1.88 21.16
CA ASP A 206 -8.14 0.72 20.38
C ASP A 206 -8.72 1.20 19.05
N LEU A 207 -8.10 0.79 17.94
CA LEU A 207 -8.58 1.13 16.59
C LEU A 207 -9.84 0.35 16.21
N MET A 208 -10.21 -0.67 17.00
CA MET A 208 -11.29 -1.61 16.71
C MET A 208 -11.13 -2.35 15.37
N GLY A 209 -9.90 -2.36 14.85
CA GLY A 209 -9.51 -2.93 13.57
C GLY A 209 -9.34 -4.44 13.57
N THR A 210 -9.03 -4.98 12.40
CA THR A 210 -8.63 -6.37 12.16
C THR A 210 -7.13 -6.51 11.92
N ILE A 211 -6.39 -5.41 11.87
CA ILE A 211 -4.94 -5.37 11.71
C ILE A 211 -4.27 -5.21 13.08
N PHE A 212 -3.13 -5.88 13.25
CA PHE A 212 -2.26 -5.72 14.41
C PHE A 212 -1.16 -4.70 14.13
N PRO A 213 -0.75 -3.87 15.12
CA PRO A 213 -1.30 -3.79 16.48
C PRO A 213 -2.69 -3.12 16.49
N ARG A 214 -3.60 -3.64 17.34
CA ARG A 214 -4.98 -3.13 17.45
C ARG A 214 -5.06 -1.95 18.40
N ARG A 215 -4.24 -1.97 19.45
CA ARG A 215 -4.08 -0.86 20.39
C ARG A 215 -2.76 -0.15 20.17
N GLN A 216 -2.87 1.17 20.11
CA GLN A 216 -1.85 2.04 19.57
C GLN A 216 -1.73 3.31 20.41
N CYS A 217 -0.51 3.80 20.61
CA CYS A 217 -0.30 5.05 21.35
C CYS A 217 -0.64 6.25 20.46
N PHE A 218 -1.55 7.10 20.92
CA PHE A 218 -1.77 8.43 20.36
C PHE A 218 -1.33 9.49 21.37
N CYS A 219 -0.49 10.41 20.94
CA CYS A 219 0.22 11.36 21.80
C CYS A 219 -0.57 12.65 22.00
N ASN A 220 -0.41 13.24 23.19
CA ASN A 220 -0.87 14.60 23.45
C ASN A 220 0.01 15.62 22.72
N PRO A 221 -0.52 16.81 22.37
CA PRO A 221 0.26 17.87 21.75
C PRO A 221 1.51 18.21 22.57
N GLY A 222 2.65 18.35 21.89
CA GLY A 222 3.97 18.53 22.51
C GLY A 222 4.76 17.23 22.72
N TYR A 223 4.21 16.06 22.38
CA TYR A 223 4.90 14.77 22.42
C TYR A 223 4.65 13.97 21.15
N PHE A 224 5.61 13.14 20.74
CA PHE A 224 5.50 12.28 19.56
C PHE A 224 6.45 11.07 19.65
N GLY A 225 6.52 10.28 18.57
CA GLY A 225 7.36 9.10 18.48
C GLY A 225 6.78 7.90 19.22
N ASP A 226 7.51 6.78 19.20
CA ASP A 226 7.07 5.54 19.85
C ASP A 226 6.84 5.78 21.36
N ALA A 227 5.74 5.22 21.87
CA ALA A 227 5.30 5.39 23.25
C ALA A 227 5.16 6.87 23.70
N CYS A 228 5.04 7.83 22.77
CA CYS A 228 4.98 9.28 23.07
C CYS A 228 6.17 9.76 23.93
N SER A 229 7.34 9.17 23.67
CA SER A 229 8.55 9.34 24.48
C SER A 229 9.37 10.57 24.10
N ARG A 230 9.16 11.14 22.91
CA ARG A 230 9.91 12.30 22.39
C ARG A 230 9.11 13.58 22.59
N VAL A 231 9.82 14.67 22.88
CA VAL A 231 9.21 16.01 22.99
C VAL A 231 9.19 16.65 21.61
N SER A 232 8.02 17.16 21.21
CA SER A 232 7.84 17.89 19.96
C SER A 232 7.98 19.40 20.19
N SER A 233 8.73 20.07 19.30
CA SER A 233 8.73 21.55 19.24
C SER A 233 7.38 22.09 18.74
N LEU A 234 6.55 21.24 18.13
CA LEU A 234 5.20 21.55 17.67
C LEU A 234 4.16 21.13 18.73
N SER A 235 3.27 22.06 19.09
CA SER A 235 2.20 21.81 20.06
C SER A 235 0.81 22.29 19.60
N ASN A 236 0.72 22.86 18.40
CA ASN A 236 -0.53 23.34 17.82
C ASN A 236 -0.62 22.95 16.35
N ALA A 237 -1.58 22.07 16.00
CA ALA A 237 -1.84 21.66 14.62
C ALA A 237 -2.73 22.67 13.86
N THR A 238 -2.56 23.97 14.09
CA THR A 238 -3.28 25.01 13.33
C THR A 238 -2.40 25.46 12.17
N ILE A 239 -2.88 25.25 10.96
CA ILE A 239 -2.15 25.59 9.73
C ILE A 239 -2.51 27.03 9.33
N ASP A 240 -1.51 27.91 9.34
CA ASP A 240 -1.59 29.25 8.74
C ASP A 240 -0.94 29.21 7.35
N PRO A 241 -1.72 29.22 6.26
CA PRO A 241 -1.18 29.09 4.89
C PRO A 241 -0.11 30.12 4.53
N ASN A 242 -0.10 31.29 5.17
CA ASN A 242 0.87 32.34 4.87
C ASN A 242 2.29 32.04 5.36
N GLN A 243 2.46 31.01 6.18
CA GLN A 243 3.77 30.59 6.69
C GLN A 243 4.48 29.62 5.75
N TYR A 244 3.78 29.10 4.73
CA TYR A 244 4.27 28.06 3.83
C TYR A 244 4.58 28.63 2.43
N THR A 245 5.71 28.20 1.87
CA THR A 245 6.18 28.63 0.55
C THR A 245 5.62 27.75 -0.56
N VAL A 246 5.25 26.51 -0.26
CA VAL A 246 4.63 25.58 -1.20
C VAL A 246 3.23 25.25 -0.73
N ARG A 247 2.27 25.29 -1.65
CA ARG A 247 0.89 24.85 -1.43
C ARG A 247 0.46 24.02 -2.63
N ASN A 248 0.00 22.80 -2.38
CA ASN A 248 -0.54 21.94 -3.42
C ASN A 248 -1.90 21.36 -3.00
N ALA A 249 -2.91 21.55 -3.84
CA ALA A 249 -4.23 20.95 -3.65
C ALA A 249 -4.22 19.55 -4.28
N LEU A 250 -3.71 18.58 -3.53
CA LEU A 250 -3.51 17.21 -3.99
C LEU A 250 -4.83 16.50 -4.35
N HIS A 251 -5.92 16.85 -3.64
CA HIS A 251 -7.27 16.33 -3.85
C HIS A 251 -8.30 17.35 -3.33
N ASP A 252 -9.58 17.20 -3.70
CA ASP A 252 -10.69 18.06 -3.18
C ASP A 252 -10.81 18.05 -1.64
N ARG A 253 -10.25 17.02 -1.01
CA ARG A 253 -10.25 16.79 0.43
C ARG A 253 -8.85 16.80 1.03
N LEU A 254 -7.77 16.90 0.26
CA LEU A 254 -6.41 16.89 0.81
C LEU A 254 -5.61 18.05 0.23
N THR A 255 -5.15 18.94 1.10
CA THR A 255 -4.21 20.00 0.74
C THR A 255 -2.91 19.82 1.52
N MET A 256 -1.79 19.92 0.82
CA MET A 256 -0.46 19.91 1.40
C MET A 256 0.12 21.33 1.38
N TYR A 257 0.79 21.68 2.47
CA TYR A 257 1.62 22.87 2.62
C TYR A 257 3.03 22.44 3.00
N ALA A 258 4.05 23.10 2.48
CA ALA A 258 5.43 22.82 2.84
C ALA A 258 6.27 24.10 2.88
N ARG A 259 7.32 24.09 3.71
CA ARG A 259 8.35 25.13 3.77
C ARG A 259 9.68 24.54 4.21
N ILE A 260 10.75 25.13 3.70
CA ILE A 260 12.11 24.83 4.14
C ILE A 260 12.44 25.72 5.36
N ILE A 261 12.98 25.11 6.40
CA ILE A 261 13.50 25.80 7.59
C ILE A 261 15.03 25.82 7.46
N GLU A 262 15.55 26.83 6.76
CA GLU A 262 16.98 26.91 6.41
C GLU A 262 17.92 26.83 7.63
N GLU A 263 17.55 27.45 8.75
CA GLU A 263 18.37 27.46 9.97
C GLU A 263 18.51 26.08 10.61
N GLU A 264 17.51 25.21 10.44
CA GLU A 264 17.48 23.85 11.00
C GLU A 264 17.86 22.78 9.96
N ASN A 265 17.99 23.15 8.67
CA ASN A 265 18.17 22.22 7.55
C ASN A 265 17.07 21.14 7.51
N GLU A 266 15.83 21.55 7.76
CA GLU A 266 14.64 20.71 7.80
C GLU A 266 13.58 21.19 6.82
N ILE A 267 12.66 20.30 6.46
CA ILE A 267 11.39 20.64 5.85
C ILE A 267 10.27 20.52 6.90
N GLU A 268 9.35 21.47 6.92
CA GLU A 268 8.09 21.36 7.65
C GLU A 268 6.94 21.17 6.66
N ILE A 269 6.18 20.09 6.82
CA ILE A 269 5.05 19.74 5.98
C ILE A 269 3.80 19.73 6.83
N ALA A 270 2.72 20.31 6.30
CA ALA A 270 1.39 20.27 6.89
C ALA A 270 0.38 19.68 5.92
N LEU A 271 -0.41 18.71 6.39
CA LEU A 271 -1.50 18.08 5.66
C LEU A 271 -2.83 18.51 6.27
N LEU A 272 -3.71 19.05 5.44
CA LEU A 272 -5.09 19.37 5.79
C LEU A 272 -6.03 18.43 5.04
N HIS A 273 -6.59 17.45 5.74
CA HIS A 273 -7.52 16.47 5.21
C HIS A 273 -8.95 16.75 5.69
N ASN A 274 -9.86 17.02 4.77
CA ASN A 274 -11.30 17.11 5.04
C ASN A 274 -11.91 15.70 5.10
N GLY A 275 -11.53 14.96 6.13
CA GLY A 275 -11.99 13.62 6.44
C GLY A 275 -11.29 13.09 7.69
N THR A 276 -11.72 11.92 8.14
CA THR A 276 -11.14 11.20 9.29
C THR A 276 -10.25 10.05 8.82
N GLY A 277 -9.50 9.44 9.74
CA GLY A 277 -8.57 8.34 9.46
C GLY A 277 -7.15 8.85 9.21
N TYR A 278 -6.34 8.08 8.48
CA TYR A 278 -4.97 8.49 8.16
C TYR A 278 -4.91 9.42 6.94
N ALA A 279 -3.90 10.27 6.91
CA ALA A 279 -3.42 11.00 5.75
C ALA A 279 -1.93 10.72 5.55
N ALA A 280 -1.51 10.46 4.33
CA ALA A 280 -0.15 10.08 3.99
C ALA A 280 0.38 10.93 2.83
N LEU A 281 1.66 11.25 2.91
CA LEU A 281 2.43 11.89 1.85
C LEU A 281 3.72 11.11 1.70
N GLY A 282 4.09 10.79 0.47
CA GLY A 282 5.40 10.22 0.17
C GLY A 282 6.09 10.89 -0.99
N TRP A 283 7.38 10.69 -1.10
CA TRP A 283 8.22 11.28 -2.13
C TRP A 283 9.33 10.33 -2.56
N LYS A 284 9.86 10.61 -3.75
CA LYS A 284 11.08 10.01 -4.28
C LYS A 284 11.68 10.89 -5.39
N PRO A 285 12.98 10.77 -5.68
CA PRO A 285 13.60 11.44 -6.81
C PRO A 285 12.93 11.06 -8.13
N THR A 286 12.94 11.98 -9.10
CA THR A 286 12.55 11.65 -10.47
C THR A 286 13.61 10.78 -11.13
N GLY A 287 13.19 9.79 -11.93
CA GLY A 287 14.09 8.95 -12.70
C GLY A 287 14.56 7.67 -11.99
N LEU A 288 13.98 7.32 -10.83
CA LEU A 288 14.12 5.96 -10.30
C LEU A 288 13.48 4.95 -11.25
N ASP A 289 14.14 3.81 -11.41
CA ASP A 289 13.66 2.67 -12.17
C ASP A 289 13.41 1.45 -11.27
N ALA A 290 13.04 0.34 -11.89
CA ALA A 290 12.73 -0.92 -11.23
C ALA A 290 13.85 -1.47 -10.33
N ASP A 291 15.11 -1.06 -10.55
CA ASP A 291 16.26 -1.56 -9.80
C ASP A 291 16.32 -1.00 -8.38
N CYS A 292 15.60 0.08 -8.08
CA CYS A 292 15.48 0.60 -6.71
C CYS A 292 14.93 -0.47 -5.75
N ARG A 293 14.08 -1.39 -6.22
CA ARG A 293 13.54 -2.48 -5.42
C ARG A 293 14.59 -3.50 -5.00
N ALA A 294 15.75 -3.53 -5.66
CA ALA A 294 16.89 -4.38 -5.31
C ALA A 294 17.78 -3.76 -4.23
N GLN A 295 17.67 -2.45 -4.00
CA GLN A 295 18.45 -1.70 -3.01
C GLN A 295 17.78 -1.70 -1.62
N ALA A 296 16.48 -2.02 -1.53
CA ALA A 296 15.79 -2.21 -0.26
C ALA A 296 16.35 -3.44 0.49
N PRO A 297 16.73 -3.32 1.77
CA PRO A 297 17.23 -4.43 2.56
C PRO A 297 16.15 -5.51 2.72
N GLY A 298 16.58 -6.76 2.48
CA GLY A 298 15.68 -7.86 2.13
C GLY A 298 15.93 -8.30 0.70
N PHE A 299 17.19 -8.68 0.42
CA PHE A 299 17.64 -9.18 -0.87
C PHE A 299 17.04 -10.57 -1.14
N PHE A 300 15.78 -10.61 -1.53
CA PHE A 300 15.22 -11.77 -2.18
C PHE A 300 14.66 -11.30 -3.51
N PRO A 301 15.29 -11.68 -4.64
CA PRO A 301 14.69 -11.43 -5.93
C PRO A 301 13.32 -12.10 -5.88
N VAL A 302 12.29 -11.25 -5.91
CA VAL A 302 10.92 -11.68 -6.08
C VAL A 302 10.85 -12.15 -7.54
N GLY A 303 11.23 -13.41 -7.75
CA GLY A 303 11.52 -13.95 -9.07
C GLY A 303 12.86 -14.70 -9.11
N THR A 304 12.78 -16.02 -9.21
CA THR A 304 13.87 -17.02 -9.22
C THR A 304 14.51 -17.27 -7.85
N ASN A 305 13.98 -18.29 -7.17
CA ASN A 305 14.61 -18.86 -5.98
C ASN A 305 15.66 -19.92 -6.41
N PRO A 306 16.98 -19.67 -6.28
CA PRO A 306 17.98 -20.70 -6.54
C PRO A 306 18.00 -21.82 -5.49
N LEU A 307 17.36 -21.64 -4.32
CA LEU A 307 17.21 -22.69 -3.30
C LEU A 307 16.11 -23.70 -3.64
N TRP A 308 15.33 -23.47 -4.70
CA TRP A 308 14.25 -24.33 -5.16
C TRP A 308 14.41 -24.61 -6.66
N PRO A 309 15.41 -25.43 -7.05
CA PRO A 309 15.84 -25.56 -8.44
C PRO A 309 14.81 -26.22 -9.36
N ASN A 310 13.74 -26.79 -8.78
CA ASN A 310 12.71 -27.49 -9.52
C ASN A 310 11.39 -26.73 -9.34
N GLY A 311 11.23 -25.65 -10.11
CA GLY A 311 9.92 -25.06 -10.37
C GLY A 311 9.03 -26.12 -11.02
N GLN A 312 8.36 -26.94 -10.20
CA GLN A 312 7.31 -27.80 -10.68
C GLN A 312 6.09 -26.93 -10.96
N THR A 313 5.48 -27.13 -12.12
CA THR A 313 4.14 -26.66 -12.39
C THR A 313 3.19 -27.36 -11.42
N PHE A 314 2.42 -26.58 -10.66
CA PHE A 314 1.42 -27.15 -9.76
C PHE A 314 0.10 -27.25 -10.52
N PRO A 315 -0.44 -28.46 -10.75
CA PRO A 315 -1.84 -28.60 -11.09
C PRO A 315 -2.65 -28.39 -9.81
N LEU A 316 -3.32 -27.24 -9.68
CA LEU A 316 -4.42 -27.14 -8.72
C LEU A 316 -5.57 -28.02 -9.23
N ALA A 317 -6.27 -28.69 -8.31
CA ALA A 317 -7.36 -29.62 -8.62
C ALA A 317 -8.48 -29.01 -9.51
N ASP A 318 -8.53 -27.69 -9.59
CA ASP A 318 -9.51 -26.92 -10.37
C ASP A 318 -9.04 -26.57 -11.79
N GLY A 319 -7.93 -27.14 -12.27
CA GLY A 319 -7.37 -26.86 -13.60
C GLY A 319 -6.57 -25.55 -13.71
N VAL A 320 -6.34 -24.85 -12.60
CA VAL A 320 -5.42 -23.71 -12.53
C VAL A 320 -3.99 -24.26 -12.49
N LEU A 321 -3.26 -24.08 -13.60
CA LEU A 321 -1.83 -24.34 -13.68
C LEU A 321 -1.08 -23.13 -13.12
N VAL A 322 -0.35 -23.32 -12.02
CA VAL A 322 0.66 -22.34 -11.60
C VAL A 322 1.91 -22.60 -12.45
N ILE A 323 2.09 -21.78 -13.50
CA ILE A 323 3.25 -21.88 -14.39
C ILE A 323 4.36 -21.02 -13.81
N ASN A 324 5.46 -21.66 -13.40
CA ASN A 324 6.74 -20.97 -13.17
C ASN A 324 7.47 -20.94 -14.52
N ASN A 325 7.30 -19.88 -15.30
CA ASN A 325 8.16 -19.64 -16.45
C ASN A 325 9.46 -19.03 -15.95
N GLY A 326 10.35 -19.89 -15.46
CA GLY A 326 11.73 -19.52 -15.21
C GLY A 326 12.37 -18.99 -16.49
N GLY A 327 12.74 -17.71 -16.48
CA GLY A 327 13.56 -17.09 -17.52
C GLY A 327 12.77 -16.38 -18.62
N ASN A 328 13.15 -15.11 -18.82
CA ASN A 328 12.65 -14.11 -19.75
C ASN A 328 11.31 -13.43 -19.37
N TRP A 329 11.47 -12.28 -18.72
CA TRP A 329 10.42 -11.27 -18.57
C TRP A 329 10.16 -10.63 -19.93
N THR A 330 9.14 -11.12 -20.63
CA THR A 330 8.35 -10.30 -21.54
C THR A 330 6.92 -10.35 -21.03
N SER A 331 6.49 -9.28 -20.36
CA SER A 331 5.10 -9.14 -19.95
C SER A 331 4.23 -9.10 -21.22
N GLY A 332 3.48 -10.16 -21.47
CA GLY A 332 2.41 -10.17 -22.47
C GLY A 332 1.16 -9.38 -22.03
N TYR A 333 1.24 -8.68 -20.90
CA TYR A 333 0.34 -7.61 -20.52
C TYR A 333 1.15 -6.33 -20.71
N GLY A 334 0.82 -5.56 -21.75
CA GLY A 334 1.40 -4.24 -21.95
C GLY A 334 1.27 -3.47 -20.65
N GLU A 335 2.42 -3.04 -20.13
CA GLU A 335 2.53 -1.97 -19.16
C GLU A 335 2.11 -0.68 -19.86
N GLU A 336 0.81 -0.49 -20.06
CA GLU A 336 0.25 0.83 -20.36
C GLU A 336 -0.27 1.39 -19.03
N GLU A 337 0.67 1.93 -18.26
CA GLU A 337 0.36 2.82 -17.14
C GLU A 337 -0.09 4.17 -17.72
N GLY A 338 -1.40 4.33 -17.91
CA GLY A 338 -2.03 5.64 -18.14
C GLY A 338 -2.68 6.14 -16.86
N GLU A 339 -2.08 7.14 -16.21
CA GLU A 339 -2.82 8.06 -15.34
C GLU A 339 -3.64 8.99 -16.26
N GLU A 340 -4.97 9.06 -16.09
CA GLU A 340 -5.74 10.17 -16.65
C GLU A 340 -5.33 11.45 -15.90
N GLU A 341 -4.48 12.26 -16.52
CA GLU A 341 -4.41 13.68 -16.23
C GLU A 341 -5.74 14.30 -16.64
N GLY A 342 -6.50 14.82 -15.67
CA GLY A 342 -7.69 15.61 -15.95
C GLY A 342 -7.28 16.94 -16.56
N GLU A 343 -7.10 16.99 -17.87
CA GLU A 343 -7.06 18.24 -18.64
C GLU A 343 -8.49 18.66 -19.01
N GLU A 344 -8.83 19.91 -18.69
CA GLU A 344 -10.11 20.54 -19.02
C GLU A 344 -10.20 20.77 -20.54
N GLU A 345 -11.25 20.24 -21.19
CA GLU A 345 -11.55 20.48 -22.61
C GLU A 345 -11.91 21.96 -22.85
N GLY A 346 -11.05 22.68 -23.57
CA GLY A 346 -11.36 23.92 -24.25
C GLY A 346 -11.59 23.67 -25.74
N GLU A 347 -12.85 23.76 -26.18
CA GLU A 347 -13.22 23.76 -27.60
C GLU A 347 -12.69 25.03 -28.30
N GLU A 348 -11.83 24.88 -29.31
CA GLU A 348 -11.70 25.89 -30.37
C GLU A 348 -11.63 25.22 -31.76
N GLU A 349 -12.64 25.54 -32.57
CA GLU A 349 -12.73 25.23 -33.99
C GLU A 349 -11.73 26.08 -34.79
N GLY A 350 -11.08 25.47 -35.78
CA GLY A 350 -10.20 26.17 -36.72
C GLY A 350 -10.05 25.43 -38.05
N GLU A 351 -10.84 25.86 -39.03
CA GLU A 351 -10.69 25.69 -40.49
C GLU A 351 -9.31 26.28 -40.94
N GLU A 352 -8.64 25.99 -42.06
CA GLU A 352 -8.90 25.32 -43.33
C GLU A 352 -7.57 25.26 -44.17
N GLU A 353 -7.63 24.60 -45.34
CA GLU A 353 -6.69 24.63 -46.52
C GLU A 353 -5.35 23.87 -46.41
N GLY A 354 -4.92 23.00 -47.33
CA GLY A 354 -5.32 22.70 -48.71
C GLY A 354 -4.05 22.58 -49.57
N GLY A 355 -3.79 21.43 -50.21
CA GLY A 355 -2.66 21.27 -51.15
C GLY A 355 -2.35 19.82 -51.53
N GLU A 356 -2.98 19.35 -52.61
CA GLU A 356 -2.69 18.11 -53.33
C GLU A 356 -1.42 18.26 -54.19
N GLU A 357 -0.66 17.17 -54.39
CA GLU A 357 -0.18 16.75 -55.73
C GLU A 357 0.35 15.30 -55.72
N GLU A 358 -0.02 14.56 -56.77
CA GLU A 358 0.18 13.12 -56.99
C GLU A 358 1.54 12.78 -57.65
N GLY A 359 1.99 11.51 -57.54
CA GLY A 359 2.90 10.93 -58.53
C GLY A 359 3.62 9.62 -58.18
N GLY A 360 3.07 8.48 -58.64
CA GLY A 360 3.77 7.50 -59.51
C GLY A 360 4.78 6.46 -58.96
N GLU A 361 4.37 5.18 -59.06
CA GLU A 361 5.09 4.00 -59.63
C GLU A 361 6.27 3.30 -58.89
N GLU A 362 5.94 2.11 -58.37
CA GLU A 362 6.48 0.74 -58.60
C GLU A 362 7.99 0.35 -58.64
N GLU A 363 8.23 -0.74 -57.90
CA GLU A 363 9.16 -1.89 -58.10
C GLU A 363 10.68 -1.82 -57.75
N GLY A 364 11.03 -2.62 -56.72
CA GLY A 364 11.99 -3.74 -56.84
C GLY A 364 13.47 -3.50 -56.48
N GLY A 365 14.05 -4.41 -55.67
CA GLY A 365 15.51 -4.68 -55.67
C GLY A 365 16.15 -4.88 -54.31
N GLU A 366 16.67 -6.10 -54.10
CA GLU A 366 17.45 -6.55 -52.95
C GLU A 366 18.91 -6.04 -52.93
N GLU A 367 19.46 -6.05 -51.70
CA GLU A 367 20.86 -6.31 -51.29
C GLU A 367 21.96 -5.22 -51.23
N GLU A 368 22.47 -5.11 -49.98
CA GLU A 368 23.84 -4.86 -49.49
C GLU A 368 24.53 -3.48 -49.62
N GLY A 369 24.97 -2.98 -48.45
CA GLY A 369 25.99 -1.94 -48.32
C GLY A 369 25.84 -1.18 -47.01
N GLY A 370 26.53 -1.62 -45.95
CA GLY A 370 26.51 -0.95 -44.66
C GLY A 370 27.24 0.39 -44.67
N GLU A 371 26.76 1.30 -43.83
CA GLU A 371 27.55 2.37 -43.20
C GLU A 371 26.99 2.57 -41.79
N GLU A 372 27.88 2.43 -40.80
CA GLU A 372 27.63 2.64 -39.39
C GLU A 372 27.39 4.13 -39.12
N GLU A 373 26.21 4.51 -38.62
CA GLU A 373 26.06 5.76 -37.89
C GLU A 373 25.16 5.55 -36.65
N GLY A 374 25.79 5.73 -35.48
CA GLY A 374 25.20 6.25 -34.25
C GLY A 374 24.01 5.48 -33.65
N GLY A 375 24.31 4.47 -32.82
CA GLY A 375 23.35 4.01 -31.84
C GLY A 375 23.07 5.12 -30.82
N GLU A 376 21.86 5.65 -30.82
CA GLU A 376 21.28 6.29 -29.65
C GLU A 376 20.82 5.17 -28.72
N GLU A 377 21.42 5.13 -27.53
CA GLU A 377 21.06 4.22 -26.44
C GLU A 377 19.62 4.53 -25.98
N GLU A 378 18.65 3.70 -26.38
CA GLU A 378 17.38 3.60 -25.65
C GLU A 378 17.61 2.88 -24.32
N GLY A 379 18.20 3.60 -23.36
CA GLY A 379 18.20 3.26 -21.95
C GLY A 379 16.92 3.77 -21.28
N GLY A 380 15.78 3.14 -21.58
CA GLY A 380 14.51 3.44 -20.92
C GLY A 380 14.04 2.25 -20.08
N GLY A 381 14.43 2.20 -18.81
CA GLY A 381 13.86 1.25 -17.86
C GLY A 381 12.34 1.43 -17.77
N ALA A 382 11.59 0.33 -17.65
CA ALA A 382 10.14 0.37 -17.54
C ALA A 382 9.68 1.31 -16.40
N PRO A 383 8.59 2.08 -16.57
CA PRO A 383 8.03 2.94 -15.54
C PRO A 383 7.78 2.14 -14.24
N ILE A 384 8.14 2.71 -13.09
CA ILE A 384 7.85 2.09 -11.78
C ILE A 384 6.52 2.55 -11.24
N HIS A 385 5.85 1.64 -10.52
CA HIS A 385 4.59 1.97 -9.86
C HIS A 385 4.79 3.10 -8.83
N PRO A 386 3.80 3.98 -8.60
CA PRO A 386 3.95 5.12 -7.69
C PRO A 386 4.38 4.75 -6.26
N MET A 387 3.94 3.60 -5.73
CA MET A 387 4.34 3.09 -4.41
C MET A 387 5.75 2.48 -4.37
N ASP A 388 6.37 2.20 -5.51
CA ASP A 388 7.68 1.58 -5.53
C ASP A 388 8.73 2.56 -5.02
N CYS A 389 9.53 2.10 -4.06
CA CYS A 389 10.64 2.82 -3.45
C CYS A 389 10.26 4.24 -2.99
N ALA A 390 9.15 4.36 -2.28
CA ALA A 390 8.65 5.62 -1.77
C ALA A 390 8.90 5.75 -0.27
N ASP A 391 9.53 6.86 0.11
CA ASP A 391 9.65 7.39 1.48
C ASP A 391 8.31 8.08 1.82
N ILE A 392 7.67 7.73 2.93
CA ILE A 392 6.27 8.03 3.23
C ILE A 392 6.09 8.38 4.72
N VAL A 393 5.56 9.57 4.97
CA VAL A 393 5.06 9.93 6.30
C VAL A 393 3.56 9.74 6.39
N ILE A 394 3.11 9.00 7.42
CA ILE A 394 1.69 8.74 7.68
C ILE A 394 1.29 9.37 9.00
N GLY A 395 0.25 10.21 8.97
CA GLY A 395 -0.32 10.88 10.13
C GLY A 395 -1.77 10.48 10.39
N GLN A 396 -2.12 10.36 11.67
CA GLN A 396 -3.46 10.03 12.16
C GLN A 396 -3.79 10.92 13.36
N ALA A 397 -5.07 11.27 13.55
CA ALA A 397 -5.48 12.09 14.69
C ALA A 397 -6.90 11.74 15.16
N ARG A 398 -7.14 11.88 16.47
CA ARG A 398 -8.44 11.72 17.13
C ARG A 398 -8.61 12.80 18.18
N GLY A 399 -9.46 13.80 17.92
CA GLY A 399 -9.56 14.96 18.80
C GLY A 399 -8.22 15.72 18.84
N ASN A 400 -7.58 15.81 20.01
CA ASN A 400 -6.24 16.40 20.15
C ASN A 400 -5.12 15.35 20.25
N LEU A 401 -5.45 14.07 20.21
CA LEU A 401 -4.47 12.99 20.23
C LEU A 401 -4.04 12.68 18.80
N PHE A 402 -2.78 12.34 18.58
CA PHE A 402 -2.27 12.07 17.24
C PHE A 402 -1.10 11.10 17.24
N ARG A 403 -0.79 10.56 16.06
CA ARG A 403 0.48 9.90 15.79
C ARG A 403 0.93 10.22 14.38
N VAL A 404 2.23 10.41 14.22
CA VAL A 404 2.89 10.66 12.93
C VAL A 404 4.18 9.88 12.98
N PHE A 405 4.42 9.13 11.92
CA PHE A 405 5.55 8.23 11.84
C PHE A 405 6.06 8.16 10.42
N ASP A 406 7.35 7.84 10.34
CA ASP A 406 8.06 7.60 9.09
C ASP A 406 7.90 6.13 8.65
N TYR A 407 7.70 5.94 7.34
CA TYR A 407 7.44 4.67 6.69
C TYR A 407 8.08 4.62 5.31
N TYR A 408 8.36 3.41 4.87
CA TYR A 408 8.81 3.14 3.53
C TYR A 408 7.91 2.14 2.83
N SER A 409 7.82 2.28 1.52
CA SER A 409 7.24 1.31 0.61
C SER A 409 8.27 0.90 -0.42
N ARG A 410 8.69 -0.37 -0.37
CA ARG A 410 9.57 -0.95 -1.39
C ARG A 410 8.84 -1.14 -2.72
N ASP A 411 7.63 -1.67 -2.65
CA ASP A 411 6.83 -2.06 -3.82
C ASP A 411 5.35 -1.71 -3.58
N ARG A 412 4.41 -2.56 -4.02
CA ARG A 412 2.98 -2.33 -3.82
C ARG A 412 2.48 -2.83 -2.46
N ALA A 413 3.33 -3.41 -1.62
CA ALA A 413 3.00 -3.83 -0.25
C ALA A 413 2.51 -2.67 0.63
N THR A 414 1.84 -3.01 1.73
CA THR A 414 1.45 -1.99 2.73
C THR A 414 2.72 -1.34 3.30
N PRO A 415 2.83 0.01 3.32
CA PRO A 415 3.98 0.69 3.91
C PRO A 415 4.29 0.21 5.33
N ARG A 416 5.57 0.09 5.65
CA ARG A 416 6.06 -0.34 6.97
C ARG A 416 6.95 0.75 7.54
N ARG A 417 6.96 0.88 8.86
CA ARG A 417 7.89 1.78 9.57
C ARG A 417 9.33 1.49 9.12
N ASP A 418 10.17 2.49 9.00
CA ASP A 418 11.49 2.36 8.34
C ASP A 418 12.42 1.35 8.99
N TYR A 419 12.34 1.17 10.31
CA TYR A 419 13.07 0.12 11.01
C TYR A 419 12.80 -1.30 10.48
N PHE A 420 11.65 -1.54 9.82
CA PHE A 420 11.38 -2.80 9.12
C PHE A 420 12.35 -3.03 7.95
N TYR A 421 12.73 -1.95 7.28
CA TYR A 421 13.73 -1.89 6.21
C TYR A 421 15.08 -1.43 6.74
N GLY A 422 15.37 -1.61 8.04
CA GLY A 422 16.68 -1.26 8.61
C GLY A 422 16.99 0.24 8.70
N GLY A 423 16.00 1.08 8.44
CA GLY A 423 16.07 2.53 8.57
C GLY A 423 15.66 3.05 9.95
N ASP A 424 15.59 4.38 10.08
CA ASP A 424 15.26 5.09 11.32
C ASP A 424 13.98 5.93 11.19
N ASP A 425 13.36 6.32 12.32
CA ASP A 425 12.21 7.25 12.32
C ASP A 425 12.72 8.69 12.38
N ASP A 426 12.82 9.34 11.22
CA ASP A 426 13.51 10.61 11.02
C ASP A 426 12.64 11.86 11.25
N ILE A 427 11.41 11.69 11.72
CA ILE A 427 10.57 12.81 12.17
C ILE A 427 11.25 13.49 13.36
N THR A 428 11.44 14.81 13.32
CA THR A 428 12.07 15.59 14.41
C THR A 428 11.06 16.34 15.27
N ALA A 429 9.89 16.65 14.72
CA ALA A 429 8.75 17.19 15.45
C ALA A 429 7.45 16.83 14.74
N ALA A 430 6.38 16.61 15.49
CA ALA A 430 5.05 16.39 14.94
C ALA A 430 3.94 16.92 15.85
N VAL A 431 2.80 17.28 15.26
CA VAL A 431 1.55 17.55 15.95
C VAL A 431 0.36 17.24 15.05
N GLY A 432 -0.73 16.74 15.62
CA GLY A 432 -1.96 16.48 14.89
C GLY A 432 -3.20 16.81 15.69
N LYS A 433 -4.31 17.04 14.98
CA LYS A 433 -5.65 17.14 15.57
C LYS A 433 -6.71 16.73 14.55
N GLU A 434 -7.82 16.20 15.02
CA GLU A 434 -9.03 15.93 14.24
C GLU A 434 -10.22 16.61 14.92
N VAL A 435 -10.82 17.61 14.26
CA VAL A 435 -11.95 18.38 14.78
C VAL A 435 -13.01 18.53 13.70
N ASN A 436 -14.26 18.19 14.02
CA ASN A 436 -15.40 18.27 13.10
C ASN A 436 -15.19 17.53 11.77
N GLY A 437 -14.51 16.38 11.80
CA GLY A 437 -14.22 15.57 10.60
C GLY A 437 -13.11 16.14 9.72
N VAL A 438 -12.31 17.09 10.23
CA VAL A 438 -11.14 17.63 9.55
C VAL A 438 -9.90 17.28 10.34
N THR A 439 -8.98 16.56 9.69
CA THR A 439 -7.68 16.16 10.24
C THR A 439 -6.59 17.11 9.77
N SER A 440 -5.82 17.64 10.71
CA SER A 440 -4.64 18.46 10.45
C SER A 440 -3.42 17.77 11.04
N ILE A 441 -2.40 17.55 10.23
CA ILE A 441 -1.11 16.96 10.63
C ILE A 441 -0.02 17.95 10.25
N ILE A 442 0.94 18.19 11.14
CA ILE A 442 2.15 18.97 10.85
C ILE A 442 3.33 18.15 11.35
N PHE A 443 4.37 18.02 10.54
CA PHE A 443 5.61 17.36 10.93
C PHE A 443 6.84 18.06 10.35
N ARG A 444 8.00 17.75 10.94
CA ARG A 444 9.32 18.16 10.48
C ARG A 444 10.21 16.94 10.30
N ARG A 445 11.10 17.03 9.31
CA ARG A 445 12.13 16.04 9.00
C ARG A 445 13.35 16.76 8.41
N PRO A 446 14.59 16.30 8.66
CA PRO A 446 15.78 16.81 7.98
C PRO A 446 15.65 16.74 6.45
N LEU A 447 16.30 17.66 5.73
CA LEU A 447 16.35 17.60 4.27
C LEU A 447 17.15 16.41 3.75
N SER A 448 18.12 15.95 4.54
CA SER A 448 18.87 14.71 4.33
C SER A 448 19.05 14.04 5.68
N THR A 449 18.63 12.79 5.78
CA THR A 449 18.62 12.01 7.03
C THR A 449 19.90 11.19 7.18
N GLY A 450 20.53 10.83 6.05
CA GLY A 450 21.66 9.91 6.03
C GLY A 450 21.25 8.45 6.18
N ASP A 451 19.95 8.16 6.27
CA ASP A 451 19.39 6.82 6.13
C ASP A 451 19.42 6.43 4.65
N SER A 452 20.26 5.48 4.29
CA SER A 452 20.37 5.01 2.90
C SER A 452 19.48 3.80 2.59
N SER A 453 18.65 3.38 3.53
CA SER A 453 17.91 2.11 3.46
C SER A 453 16.41 2.28 3.21
N ALA A 454 15.83 3.38 3.71
CA ALA A 454 14.42 3.69 3.61
C ALA A 454 14.13 5.10 3.05
N ASP A 455 15.13 5.99 3.04
CA ASP A 455 14.86 7.41 2.87
C ASP A 455 15.30 7.97 1.52
N HIS A 456 14.62 9.06 1.13
CA HIS A 456 15.03 9.93 0.04
C HIS A 456 15.26 11.35 0.53
N ASP A 457 16.42 11.89 0.18
CA ASP A 457 16.76 13.29 0.42
C ASP A 457 15.77 14.24 -0.29
N ILE A 458 15.35 15.28 0.42
CA ILE A 458 14.58 16.41 -0.12
C ILE A 458 15.56 17.38 -0.75
N SER A 459 15.59 17.41 -2.08
CA SER A 459 16.49 18.26 -2.87
C SER A 459 15.76 19.39 -3.58
N ASP A 460 16.50 20.45 -3.95
CA ASP A 460 15.99 21.53 -4.82
C ASP A 460 15.90 21.03 -6.27
N SER A 461 14.96 20.12 -6.47
CA SER A 461 14.63 19.53 -7.76
C SER A 461 13.18 19.06 -7.76
N LEU A 462 12.68 18.72 -8.94
CA LEU A 462 11.36 18.12 -9.03
C LEU A 462 11.40 16.71 -8.43
N MET A 463 10.53 16.44 -7.46
CA MET A 463 10.38 15.13 -6.84
C MET A 463 9.02 14.54 -7.19
N ARG A 464 8.95 13.22 -7.38
CA ARG A 464 7.66 12.52 -7.54
C ARG A 464 7.04 12.40 -6.15
N VAL A 465 5.88 13.00 -5.98
CA VAL A 465 5.13 12.99 -4.72
C VAL A 465 3.90 12.13 -4.88
N ILE A 466 3.69 11.20 -3.95
CA ILE A 466 2.47 10.40 -3.84
C ILE A 466 1.70 10.83 -2.60
N TRP A 467 0.40 10.63 -2.62
CA TRP A 467 -0.44 10.93 -1.47
C TRP A 467 -1.57 9.90 -1.37
N SER A 468 -2.05 9.69 -0.14
CA SER A 468 -3.26 8.91 0.09
C SER A 468 -3.92 9.28 1.41
N PHE A 469 -5.17 8.86 1.57
CA PHE A 469 -5.86 8.90 2.86
C PHE A 469 -6.83 7.74 3.01
N GLY A 470 -7.20 7.41 4.24
CA GLY A 470 -7.97 6.21 4.56
C GLY A 470 -9.37 6.14 3.94
N GLN A 471 -9.82 4.93 3.62
CA GLN A 471 -11.21 4.66 3.27
C GLN A 471 -12.09 4.68 4.52
N VAL A 472 -13.21 5.39 4.48
CA VAL A 472 -14.18 5.47 5.58
C VAL A 472 -15.59 5.21 5.09
N TYR A 473 -16.33 4.37 5.82
CA TYR A 473 -17.70 4.02 5.49
C TYR A 473 -18.61 5.27 5.47
N PRO A 474 -19.54 5.42 4.51
CA PRO A 474 -19.88 4.49 3.43
C PRO A 474 -19.12 4.72 2.10
N TYR A 475 -18.06 5.53 2.10
CA TYR A 475 -17.36 5.98 0.89
C TYR A 475 -16.16 5.10 0.56
N TYR A 476 -16.44 3.86 0.17
CA TYR A 476 -15.44 2.94 -0.36
C TYR A 476 -15.42 2.99 -1.89
N PHE A 477 -14.22 2.96 -2.46
CA PHE A 477 -14.01 3.05 -3.90
C PHE A 477 -13.09 1.90 -4.35
N HIS A 478 -13.72 0.79 -4.71
CA HIS A 478 -13.05 -0.41 -5.20
C HIS A 478 -13.16 -0.50 -6.72
N SER A 479 -12.05 -0.79 -7.39
CA SER A 479 -12.05 -1.17 -8.80
C SER A 479 -11.02 -2.28 -9.03
N PRO A 480 -11.45 -3.45 -9.52
CA PRO A 480 -12.84 -3.90 -9.66
C PRO A 480 -13.52 -4.03 -8.30
N ASN A 481 -14.86 -4.05 -8.30
CA ASN A 481 -15.69 -4.23 -7.12
C ASN A 481 -15.18 -5.38 -6.23
N SER A 482 -14.95 -5.10 -4.94
CA SER A 482 -14.46 -6.07 -3.96
C SER A 482 -15.56 -7.04 -3.51
N GLY A 483 -15.28 -7.85 -2.49
CA GLY A 483 -16.31 -8.64 -1.82
C GLY A 483 -17.39 -7.80 -1.11
N ILE A 484 -17.10 -6.55 -0.75
CA ILE A 484 -18.09 -5.64 -0.12
C ILE A 484 -19.22 -5.35 -1.11
N GLU A 485 -18.89 -4.92 -2.33
CA GLU A 485 -19.88 -4.65 -3.37
C GLU A 485 -20.51 -5.93 -3.92
N ALA A 486 -19.84 -7.07 -3.79
CA ALA A 486 -20.37 -8.38 -4.17
C ALA A 486 -21.22 -9.05 -3.08
N GLU A 487 -21.39 -8.40 -1.92
CA GLU A 487 -22.13 -8.93 -0.76
C GLU A 487 -21.59 -10.28 -0.23
N THR A 488 -20.29 -10.53 -0.39
CA THR A 488 -19.59 -11.72 0.10
C THR A 488 -18.75 -11.39 1.34
N VAL A 489 -19.29 -10.58 2.26
CA VAL A 489 -18.59 -10.11 3.47
C VAL A 489 -19.48 -10.22 4.69
N SER A 490 -18.92 -10.63 5.83
CA SER A 490 -19.60 -10.53 7.12
C SER A 490 -19.45 -9.13 7.74
N ASN A 491 -18.36 -8.42 7.45
CA ASN A 491 -18.08 -7.08 7.96
C ASN A 491 -18.07 -6.02 6.84
N THR A 492 -19.19 -5.35 6.65
CA THR A 492 -19.30 -4.22 5.69
C THR A 492 -18.55 -2.96 6.13
N ARG A 493 -18.06 -2.90 7.38
CA ARG A 493 -17.20 -1.83 7.91
C ARG A 493 -15.75 -2.32 8.01
N PHE A 494 -15.26 -2.87 6.90
CA PHE A 494 -13.94 -3.50 6.84
C PHE A 494 -12.78 -2.52 7.08
N TYR A 495 -12.89 -1.30 6.57
CA TYR A 495 -11.88 -0.26 6.79
C TYR A 495 -12.27 0.56 8.03
N GLN A 496 -11.63 0.29 9.15
CA GLN A 496 -11.77 1.14 10.34
C GLN A 496 -10.92 2.41 10.20
N PRO A 497 -11.34 3.52 10.82
CA PRO A 497 -10.51 4.72 10.86
C PRO A 497 -9.13 4.42 11.42
N ASP A 498 -8.11 5.02 10.81
CA ASP A 498 -6.69 4.92 11.17
C ASP A 498 -6.02 3.56 10.92
N GLU A 499 -6.74 2.56 10.41
CA GLU A 499 -6.08 1.36 9.86
C GLU A 499 -5.40 1.69 8.52
N ILE A 500 -4.12 1.33 8.41
CA ILE A 500 -3.37 1.43 7.16
C ILE A 500 -3.74 0.20 6.32
N LYS A 501 -4.79 0.37 5.51
CA LYS A 501 -5.32 -0.61 4.54
C LYS A 501 -5.31 0.00 3.14
N TYR A 502 -5.81 -0.74 2.16
CA TYR A 502 -6.01 -0.19 0.82
C TYR A 502 -6.84 1.10 0.86
N HIS A 503 -6.29 2.17 0.29
CA HIS A 503 -6.88 3.52 0.27
C HIS A 503 -8.04 3.67 -0.74
N GLY A 504 -8.33 2.68 -1.59
CA GLY A 504 -9.34 2.85 -2.64
C GLY A 504 -8.76 3.49 -3.90
N THR A 505 -9.52 3.52 -5.00
CA THR A 505 -9.02 4.10 -6.26
C THR A 505 -9.01 5.62 -6.28
N ARG A 506 -9.82 6.27 -5.43
CA ARG A 506 -9.98 7.74 -5.42
C ARG A 506 -9.24 8.46 -4.29
N ASN A 507 -8.91 7.78 -3.20
CA ASN A 507 -8.24 8.41 -2.06
C ASN A 507 -6.71 8.28 -2.15
N ARG A 508 -6.18 8.35 -3.38
CA ARG A 508 -4.75 8.35 -3.68
C ARG A 508 -4.50 9.15 -4.94
N GLY A 509 -3.26 9.53 -5.14
CA GLY A 509 -2.79 10.09 -6.39
C GLY A 509 -1.30 10.38 -6.33
N ALA A 510 -0.81 10.95 -7.41
CA ALA A 510 0.59 11.32 -7.52
C ALA A 510 0.71 12.62 -8.30
N THR A 511 1.77 13.38 -8.02
CA THR A 511 2.08 14.65 -8.67
C THR A 511 3.60 14.85 -8.62
N SER A 512 4.08 15.99 -9.11
CA SER A 512 5.49 16.34 -9.07
C SER A 512 5.66 17.71 -8.42
N ILE A 513 6.49 17.80 -7.39
CA ILE A 513 6.67 19.01 -6.58
C ILE A 513 8.16 19.26 -6.38
N ASN A 514 8.59 20.50 -6.58
CA ASN A 514 9.84 20.99 -6.00
C ASN A 514 9.50 21.70 -4.67
N PHE A 515 9.97 21.16 -3.55
CA PHE A 515 9.69 21.70 -2.21
C PHE A 515 10.38 23.04 -1.92
N PHE A 516 11.34 23.45 -2.74
CA PHE A 516 12.04 24.72 -2.67
C PHE A 516 11.39 25.80 -3.56
N GLY A 517 10.40 25.43 -4.38
CA GLY A 517 9.68 26.36 -5.24
C GLY A 517 8.84 27.38 -4.48
N GLU A 518 8.60 28.55 -5.08
CA GLU A 518 7.63 29.52 -4.57
C GLU A 518 6.19 29.09 -4.90
N LEU A 519 5.20 29.65 -4.17
CA LEU A 519 3.78 29.37 -4.36
C LEU A 519 3.40 29.47 -5.84
N THR A 520 3.07 28.34 -6.47
CA THR A 520 2.28 28.33 -7.69
C THR A 520 0.86 28.73 -7.32
N LEU A 521 0.64 30.04 -7.19
CA LEU A 521 -0.71 30.58 -7.29
C LEU A 521 -1.25 30.11 -8.66
N PRO A 522 -2.49 29.59 -8.74
CA PRO A 522 -3.08 29.29 -10.03
C PRO A 522 -2.95 30.54 -10.89
N HIS A 523 -2.25 30.40 -12.01
CA HIS A 523 -1.92 31.50 -12.89
C HIS A 523 -3.25 32.03 -13.45
N TYR A 524 -3.82 33.05 -12.81
CA TYR A 524 -4.81 33.88 -13.48
C TYR A 524 -4.03 34.62 -14.55
N GLU A 525 -3.94 34.04 -15.75
CA GLU A 525 -3.41 34.74 -16.90
C GLU A 525 -4.17 36.08 -17.00
N LYS A 526 -3.43 37.15 -16.71
CA LYS A 526 -3.80 38.48 -17.18
C LYS A 526 -3.74 38.40 -18.69
N ILE A 527 -4.89 38.15 -19.33
CA ILE A 527 -5.07 38.42 -20.75
C ILE A 527 -4.65 39.88 -20.97
N PRO A 528 -3.58 40.15 -21.74
CA PRO A 528 -3.14 41.51 -21.96
C PRO A 528 -4.08 42.16 -22.97
N GLY A 529 -4.95 43.02 -22.46
CA GLY A 529 -5.68 44.00 -23.27
C GLY A 529 -7.02 43.53 -23.79
N ASN A 530 -8.07 43.77 -23.01
CA ASN A 530 -9.18 44.56 -23.54
C ASN A 530 -9.83 45.33 -22.41
N CYS A 531 -9.65 46.65 -22.47
CA CYS A 531 -10.48 47.60 -21.76
C CYS A 531 -11.91 47.40 -22.28
N TYR A 532 -12.90 47.06 -21.45
CA TYR A 532 -14.21 47.72 -21.38
C TYR A 532 -15.03 47.22 -20.17
N THR A 533 -15.36 48.19 -19.32
CA THR A 533 -16.52 48.30 -18.41
C THR A 533 -16.67 47.36 -17.20
N LEU A 534 -16.29 47.93 -16.05
CA LEU A 534 -16.82 47.68 -14.71
C LEU A 534 -18.36 47.68 -14.66
N LEU A 535 -18.97 46.72 -13.95
CA LEU A 535 -19.97 46.98 -12.91
C LEU A 535 -20.14 45.76 -11.97
N PRO A 536 -20.39 45.97 -10.65
CA PRO A 536 -20.00 45.03 -9.59
C PRO A 536 -21.17 44.31 -8.89
N LEU A 537 -20.83 43.22 -8.18
CA LEU A 537 -21.37 42.75 -6.89
C LEU A 537 -22.77 43.25 -6.48
N ILE A 538 -23.84 42.49 -6.77
CA ILE A 538 -25.04 42.43 -5.90
C ILE A 538 -25.70 41.04 -6.04
N TYR A 539 -25.38 40.10 -5.15
CA TYR A 539 -26.30 39.02 -4.77
C TYR A 539 -26.22 38.82 -3.25
N SER A 540 -26.76 39.80 -2.54
CA SER A 540 -27.10 39.75 -1.12
C SER A 540 -28.23 40.73 -0.86
N LEU A 541 -29.40 40.50 -1.47
CA LEU A 541 -30.67 41.11 -1.05
C LEU A 541 -31.88 40.41 -1.68
N LEU A 542 -32.13 39.15 -1.32
CA LEU A 542 -33.40 38.44 -1.64
C LEU A 542 -34.16 37.98 -0.39
N LEU A 543 -33.94 38.66 0.73
CA LEU A 543 -34.76 38.57 1.93
C LEU A 543 -34.92 39.98 2.51
N LEU A 544 -35.97 40.69 2.08
CA LEU A 544 -36.71 41.75 2.80
C LEU A 544 -37.42 42.63 1.77
N LEU A 545 -38.76 42.62 1.84
CA LEU A 545 -39.76 43.46 1.14
C LEU A 545 -40.69 42.69 0.18
N ARG A 546 -41.38 41.67 0.72
CA ARG A 546 -42.82 41.50 0.45
C ARG A 546 -43.57 41.69 1.75
N LEU A 547 -43.87 42.95 2.08
CA LEU A 547 -44.93 43.34 3.00
C LEU A 547 -45.20 44.84 2.81
N VAL A 548 -46.48 45.16 2.70
CA VAL A 548 -47.14 46.49 2.71
C VAL A 548 -47.47 47.12 1.33
N HIS A 549 -48.72 46.83 0.92
CA HIS A 549 -49.75 47.65 0.22
C HIS A 549 -49.37 48.38 -1.09
N THR A 550 -50.10 48.24 -2.20
CA THR A 550 -51.56 48.15 -2.41
C THR A 550 -51.93 47.27 -3.60
#